data_AF-A0A434MG37-F1
#
_entry.id   AF-A0A434MG37-F1
#
_cell.length_a   1.000
_cell.length_b   1.000
_cell.length_c   1.000
_cell.angle_alpha   90.00
_cell.angle_beta   90.00
_cell.angle_gamma   90.00
#
_symmetry.space_group_name_H-M   'P 1'
#
loop_
_entity.id
_entity.type
_entity.pdbx_description
1 polymer ?
#
loop_
_entity_poly.entity_id
_entity_poly.type
_entity_poly.pdbx_seq_one_letter_code
_entity_poly.pdbx_strand_id
1 'polypeptide(L)' 'MIYRPETELRSHYAAASLSQQFDAFVWFDETVAVTPLGPEHMGAGVPDTYPFGL' A
#
# COMPACT_ATOMS: atom_id res chain seq x y z
N MET A 1 5.94 -10.35 3.21
CA MET A 1 5.34 -11.04 2.03
C MET A 1 6.47 -11.64 1.23
N ILE A 2 6.43 -12.93 0.92
CA ILE A 2 7.43 -13.59 0.07
C ILE A 2 6.75 -13.77 -1.28
N TYR A 3 7.36 -13.29 -2.36
CA TYR A 3 6.82 -13.46 -3.71
C TYR A 3 6.73 -14.95 -4.06
N ARG A 4 5.54 -15.41 -4.46
CA ARG A 4 5.26 -16.78 -4.91
C ARG A 4 4.33 -16.73 -6.12
N PRO A 5 4.83 -17.05 -7.33
CA PRO A 5 4.09 -16.83 -8.58
C PRO A 5 2.78 -17.63 -8.62
N GLU A 6 2.72 -18.80 -7.98
CA GLU A 6 1.52 -19.65 -7.95
C GLU A 6 0.33 -18.98 -7.24
N THR A 7 0.61 -17.96 -6.41
CA THR A 7 -0.38 -17.23 -5.63
C THR A 7 -0.53 -15.77 -6.02
N GLU A 8 0.14 -15.32 -7.09
CA GLU A 8 0.25 -13.91 -7.47
C GLU A 8 -1.11 -13.22 -7.58
N LEU A 9 -2.08 -13.87 -8.24
CA LEU A 9 -3.43 -13.35 -8.41
C LEU A 9 -4.11 -13.04 -7.06
N ARG A 10 -3.87 -13.87 -6.05
CA ARG A 10 -4.49 -13.71 -4.73
C ARG A 10 -3.71 -12.77 -3.81
N SER A 11 -2.40 -12.62 -4.03
CA SER A 11 -1.53 -11.87 -3.15
C SER A 11 -1.33 -10.43 -3.62
N HIS A 12 -1.38 -10.16 -4.94
CA HIS A 12 -1.09 -8.85 -5.53
C HIS A 12 -2.27 -8.18 -6.24
N TYR A 13 -3.37 -8.90 -6.48
CA TYR A 13 -4.56 -8.34 -7.13
C TYR A 13 -5.77 -8.43 -6.20
N ALA A 14 -6.67 -7.46 -6.35
CA ALA A 14 -7.94 -7.41 -5.65
C ALA A 14 -9.09 -7.44 -6.66
N ALA A 15 -10.16 -8.17 -6.33
CA ALA A 15 -11.40 -8.09 -7.08
C ALA A 15 -12.01 -6.69 -6.89
N ALA A 16 -12.24 -5.97 -7.99
CA ALA A 16 -12.70 -4.59 -7.95
C ALA A 16 -13.92 -4.37 -8.82
N SER A 17 -14.82 -3.53 -8.33
CA SER A 17 -15.96 -2.99 -9.07
C SER A 17 -15.81 -1.48 -9.08
N LEU A 18 -15.32 -0.94 -10.20
CA LEU A 18 -14.77 0.42 -10.26
C LEU A 18 -15.75 1.48 -9.76
N SER A 19 -16.98 1.46 -10.27
CA SER A 19 -18.02 2.43 -9.88
C SER A 19 -18.62 2.21 -8.49
N GLN A 20 -18.41 1.04 -7.88
CA GLN A 20 -18.92 0.74 -6.54
C GLN A 20 -17.89 1.01 -5.44
N GLN A 21 -16.61 1.07 -5.78
CA GLN A 21 -15.51 1.19 -4.81
C GLN A 21 -14.79 2.55 -4.89
N PHE A 22 -14.93 3.29 -5.99
CA PHE A 22 -14.19 4.53 -6.22
C PHE A 22 -15.09 5.59 -6.87
N ASP A 23 -14.95 6.83 -6.40
CA ASP A 23 -15.67 7.98 -6.95
C ASP A 23 -14.96 8.63 -8.16
N ALA A 24 -13.63 8.50 -8.23
CA ALA A 24 -12.81 9.08 -9.28
C ALA A 24 -11.49 8.33 -9.46
N PHE A 25 -10.86 8.54 -10.63
CA PHE A 25 -9.57 7.95 -10.98
C PHE A 25 -8.62 9.04 -11.48
N VAL A 26 -7.36 8.94 -11.05
CA VAL A 26 -6.25 9.73 -11.59
C VAL A 26 -5.24 8.75 -12.19
N TRP A 27 -4.83 9.00 -13.42
CA TRP A 27 -3.93 8.12 -14.15
C TRP A 27 -2.53 8.72 -14.25
N PHE A 28 -1.52 7.92 -13.94
CA PHE A 28 -0.11 8.27 -14.06
C PHE A 28 0.58 7.20 -14.89
N ASP A 29 1.15 7.57 -16.04
CA ASP A 29 1.84 6.62 -16.92
C ASP A 29 3.19 6.16 -16.34
N GLU A 30 3.84 7.03 -15.57
CA GLU A 30 5.11 6.77 -14.93
C GLU A 30 5.04 7.15 -13.45
N THR A 31 5.73 6.37 -12.60
CA THR A 31 5.86 6.65 -11.18
C THR A 31 7.32 6.56 -10.78
N VAL A 32 7.67 7.26 -9.70
CA VAL A 32 9.00 7.20 -9.09
C VAL A 32 8.85 6.75 -7.64
N ALA A 33 9.92 6.19 -7.08
CA ALA A 33 9.95 5.82 -5.68
C ALA A 33 9.74 7.07 -4.80
N VAL A 34 8.91 6.95 -3.77
CA VAL A 34 8.77 7.99 -2.76
C VAL A 34 10.05 8.12 -1.93
N THR A 35 10.38 9.33 -1.49
CA THR A 35 11.43 9.54 -0.49
C THR A 35 10.89 9.16 0.89
N PRO A 36 11.51 8.23 1.62
CA PRO A 36 11.10 7.91 2.98
C PRO A 36 11.16 9.13 3.89
N LEU A 37 10.22 9.24 4.82
CA LEU A 37 10.27 10.26 5.85
C LEU A 37 11.45 10.01 6.79
N GLY A 38 12.18 11.07 7.14
CA GLY A 38 13.27 11.00 8.11
C GLY A 38 12.79 10.88 9.56
N PRO A 39 13.70 10.59 10.51
CA PRO A 39 13.38 10.42 11.94
C PRO A 39 12.65 11.60 12.58
N GLU A 40 12.84 12.81 12.06
CA GLU A 40 12.18 14.05 12.48
C GLU A 40 10.66 14.03 12.27
N HIS A 41 10.16 13.12 11.45
CA HIS A 41 8.73 12.93 11.19
C HIS A 41 8.13 11.78 12.00
N MET A 42 8.91 11.04 12.80
CA MET A 42 8.37 10.06 13.73
C MET A 42 7.75 10.81 14.92
N GLY A 43 6.42 10.89 14.94
CA GLY A 43 5.69 11.46 16.07
C GLY A 43 6.07 10.74 17.37
N ALA A 44 6.40 11.50 18.41
CA ALA A 44 6.71 10.94 19.72
C ALA A 44 5.49 10.12 20.23
N GLY A 45 5.64 8.79 20.27
CA GLY A 45 4.64 7.90 20.85
C GLY A 45 3.69 7.18 19.89
N VAL A 46 3.95 7.14 18.57
CA VAL A 46 3.29 6.14 17.71
C VAL A 46 3.92 4.78 18.00
N PRO A 47 3.20 3.81 18.58
CA PRO A 47 3.73 2.47 18.75
C PRO A 47 4.05 1.89 17.36
N ASP A 48 5.19 1.22 17.22
CA ASP A 48 5.46 0.43 16.01
C ASP A 48 4.48 -0.75 16.00
N THR A 49 3.34 -0.55 15.33
CA THR A 49 2.26 -1.54 15.21
C THR A 49 2.53 -2.52 14.07
N TYR A 50 3.74 -2.59 13.54
CA TYR A 50 4.08 -3.57 12.51
C TYR A 50 4.58 -4.89 13.12
N PRO A 51 4.19 -6.06 12.57
CA PRO A 51 3.26 -6.26 11.45
C PRO A 51 1.79 -6.33 11.85
N PHE A 52 1.46 -6.19 13.14
CA PHE A 52 0.10 -6.32 13.65
C PHE A 52 -0.20 -5.18 14.62
N GLY A 53 -1.05 -4.25 14.16
CA GLY A 53 -1.65 -3.22 14.98
C GLY A 53 -2.99 -3.72 15.46
N LEU A 54 -3.05 -4.11 16.73
CA LEU A 54 -4.30 -4.41 17.41
C LEU A 54 -4.87 -3.14 18.04
#